data_AF-X6M894-F1
#
_entry.id   AF-X6M894-F1
#
_cell.length_a   1.000
_cell.length_b   1.000
_cell.length_c   1.000
_cell.angle_alpha   90.00
_cell.angle_beta   90.00
_cell.angle_gamma   90.00
#
_symmetry.space_group_name_H-M   'P 1'
#
loop_
_entity.id
_entity.type
_entity.pdbx_description
1 polymer ?
#
loop_
_entity_poly.entity_id
_entity_poly.type
_entity_poly.pdbx_seq_one_letter_code
_entity_poly.pdbx_strand_id
1 'polypeptide(L)'
;MTSFAIHKQIEYELWKVLITKKVAKKETLDKSKINDCLSPFRVIMREKCLAWEVLNGACDSDEKLMESYKIIIMDEMKQHCNETIATVDQLLLVADNTESKVRCWKMAGDFCRAISRRETRNAESWTTRCKQYYETAWDMAQNSLCACDHVLLEVALSLSKLYYDSGQVQEACKLAYDARVAAIEDIFNCREDALSRGATFCGGPPAPFYDLEECLRCWTGEESNENEHQDEE
;
A
#
# COMPACT_ATOMS: atom_id res chain seq x y z
N MET A 1 9.44 21.83 -12.30
CA MET A 1 8.35 21.16 -11.55
C MET A 1 7.03 21.59 -12.16
N THR A 2 6.13 20.64 -12.46
CA THR A 2 4.78 20.95 -12.95
C THR A 2 3.96 21.59 -11.81
N SER A 3 2.93 22.38 -12.15
CA SER A 3 2.05 23.02 -11.15
C SER A 3 1.45 22.01 -10.17
N PHE A 4 1.18 20.78 -10.62
CA PHE A 4 0.63 19.70 -9.79
C PHE A 4 1.57 19.25 -8.67
N ALA A 5 2.86 19.02 -8.96
CA ALA A 5 3.83 18.58 -7.97
C ALA A 5 4.04 19.63 -6.86
N ILE A 6 4.03 20.92 -7.23
CA ILE A 6 4.12 22.02 -6.28
C ILE A 6 2.89 22.04 -5.36
N HIS A 7 1.68 21.87 -5.91
CA HIS A 7 0.46 21.82 -5.10
C HIS A 7 0.50 20.67 -4.08
N LYS A 8 0.96 19.48 -4.48
CA LYS A 8 1.05 18.32 -3.59
C LYS A 8 2.11 18.50 -2.50
N GLN A 9 3.24 19.15 -2.81
CA GLN A 9 4.23 19.50 -1.79
C GLN A 9 3.68 20.51 -0.76
N ILE A 10 2.91 21.50 -1.21
CA ILE A 10 2.27 22.47 -0.30
C ILE A 10 1.24 21.76 0.59
N GLU A 11 0.40 20.90 0.02
CA GLU A 11 -0.56 20.10 0.79
C GLU A 11 0.13 19.22 1.83
N TYR A 12 1.24 18.57 1.47
CA TYR A 12 2.06 17.76 2.37
C TYR A 12 2.53 18.57 3.58
N GLU A 13 3.16 19.72 3.36
CA GLU A 13 3.63 20.59 4.45
C GLU A 13 2.49 21.13 5.31
N LEU A 14 1.37 21.51 4.67
CA LEU A 14 0.19 21.99 5.37
C LEU A 14 -0.39 20.91 6.30
N TRP A 15 -0.54 19.67 5.81
CA TRP A 15 -1.09 18.58 6.57
C TRP A 15 -0.23 18.20 7.78
N LYS A 16 1.10 18.20 7.65
CA LYS A 16 2.01 18.00 8.80
C LYS A 16 1.69 18.97 9.95
N VAL A 17 1.56 20.27 9.64
CA VAL A 17 1.25 21.30 10.64
C VAL A 17 -0.18 21.16 11.18
N LEU A 18 -1.14 20.85 10.32
CA LEU A 18 -2.54 20.70 10.72
C LEU A 18 -2.74 19.53 11.67
N ILE A 19 -2.09 18.39 11.43
CA ILE A 19 -2.18 17.22 12.31
C ILE A 19 -1.64 17.55 13.70
N THR A 20 -0.46 18.16 13.80
CA THR A 20 0.10 18.53 15.11
C THR A 20 -0.84 19.45 15.88
N LYS A 21 -1.50 20.40 15.19
CA LYS A 21 -2.53 21.25 15.80
C LYS A 21 -3.77 20.46 16.24
N LYS A 22 -4.24 19.52 15.44
CA LYS A 22 -5.39 18.64 15.77
C LYS A 22 -5.10 17.79 17.00
N VAL A 23 -3.91 17.18 17.06
CA VAL A 23 -3.44 16.41 18.22
C VAL A 23 -3.42 17.27 19.47
N ALA A 24 -2.83 18.47 19.40
CA ALA A 24 -2.76 19.39 20.54
C ALA A 24 -4.14 19.80 21.07
N LYS A 25 -5.13 19.92 20.17
CA LYS A 25 -6.52 20.24 20.52
C LYS A 25 -7.39 19.03 20.85
N LYS A 26 -6.85 17.81 20.71
CA LYS A 26 -7.61 16.54 20.82
C LYS A 26 -8.83 16.49 19.87
N GLU A 27 -8.70 17.12 18.71
CA GLU A 27 -9.73 17.12 17.68
C GLU A 27 -9.57 15.89 16.79
N THR A 28 -10.65 15.14 16.59
CA THR A 28 -10.62 13.95 15.76
C THR A 28 -10.77 14.25 14.25
N LEU A 29 -10.36 13.29 13.44
CA LEU A 29 -10.47 13.29 11.98
C LEU A 29 -11.28 12.07 11.53
N ASP A 30 -12.25 12.33 10.66
CA ASP A 30 -13.05 11.34 9.98
C ASP A 30 -12.27 10.64 8.84
N LYS A 31 -12.83 9.55 8.32
CA LYS A 31 -12.27 8.77 7.21
C LYS A 31 -11.91 9.61 5.99
N SER A 32 -12.75 10.56 5.60
CA SER A 32 -12.53 11.38 4.41
C SER A 32 -11.29 12.25 4.59
N LYS A 33 -11.19 12.94 5.72
CA LYS A 33 -10.06 13.82 6.03
C LYS A 33 -8.76 13.05 6.20
N ILE A 34 -8.80 11.86 6.80
CA ILE A 34 -7.63 10.98 6.87
C ILE A 34 -7.17 10.64 5.44
N ASN A 35 -8.09 10.27 4.54
CA ASN A 35 -7.71 9.95 3.17
C ASN A 35 -7.13 11.16 2.41
N ASP A 36 -7.74 12.34 2.55
CA ASP A 36 -7.25 13.60 1.96
C ASP A 36 -5.87 13.96 2.48
N CYS A 37 -5.64 13.76 3.79
CA CYS A 37 -4.36 13.99 4.43
C CYS A 37 -3.26 13.05 3.93
N LEU A 38 -3.56 11.76 3.76
CA LEU A 38 -2.58 10.77 3.32
C LEU A 38 -2.28 10.88 1.80
N SER A 39 -3.16 11.50 1.03
CA SER A 39 -3.04 11.65 -0.43
C SER A 39 -1.72 12.28 -0.90
N PRO A 40 -1.31 13.50 -0.45
CA PRO A 40 -0.08 14.12 -0.91
C PRO A 40 1.18 13.32 -0.56
N PHE A 41 1.21 12.70 0.63
CA PHE A 41 2.30 11.82 1.05
C PHE A 41 2.49 10.66 0.05
N ARG A 42 1.40 9.98 -0.33
CA ARG A 42 1.43 8.87 -1.30
C ARG A 42 1.91 9.33 -2.68
N VAL A 43 1.43 10.48 -3.16
CA VAL A 43 1.82 11.02 -4.46
C VAL A 43 3.31 11.31 -4.50
N ILE A 44 3.84 12.00 -3.49
CA ILE A 44 5.28 12.33 -3.41
C ILE A 44 6.13 11.07 -3.38
N MET A 45 5.77 10.08 -2.55
CA MET A 45 6.50 8.81 -2.50
C MET A 45 6.47 8.08 -3.84
N ARG A 46 5.31 8.07 -4.53
CA ARG A 46 5.17 7.47 -5.86
C ARG A 46 6.06 8.15 -6.90
N GLU A 47 6.12 9.48 -6.91
CA GLU A 47 7.00 10.23 -7.81
C GLU A 47 8.47 9.87 -7.61
N LYS A 48 8.92 9.75 -6.34
CA LYS A 48 10.29 9.31 -6.03
C LYS A 48 10.56 7.86 -6.47
N CYS A 49 9.60 6.96 -6.26
CA CYS A 49 9.68 5.59 -6.78
C CYS A 49 9.84 5.56 -8.30
N LEU A 50 9.06 6.37 -9.04
CA LEU A 50 9.16 6.45 -10.50
C LEU A 50 10.52 7.01 -10.94
N ALA A 51 11.01 8.05 -10.27
CA ALA A 51 12.34 8.61 -10.54
C ALA A 51 13.44 7.55 -10.33
N TRP A 52 13.33 6.74 -9.28
CA TRP A 52 14.22 5.60 -9.04
C TRP A 52 14.18 4.57 -10.17
N GLU A 53 12.99 4.16 -10.64
CA GLU A 53 12.89 3.20 -11.75
C GLU A 53 13.50 3.75 -13.05
N VAL A 54 13.32 5.04 -13.33
CA VAL A 54 13.95 5.71 -14.47
C VAL A 54 15.47 5.64 -14.37
N LEU A 55 16.05 5.88 -13.18
CA LEU A 55 17.49 5.76 -12.99
C LEU A 55 18.00 4.31 -13.12
N ASN A 56 17.19 3.33 -12.73
CA ASN A 56 17.56 1.92 -12.89
C ASN A 56 17.49 1.44 -14.34
N GLY A 57 16.63 2.01 -15.17
CA GLY A 57 16.49 1.65 -16.58
C GLY A 57 17.45 2.37 -17.55
N ALA A 58 18.23 3.36 -17.08
CA ALA A 58 19.12 4.14 -17.94
C ALA A 58 20.42 3.37 -18.26
N CYS A 59 20.42 2.67 -19.40
CA CYS A 59 21.51 1.76 -19.82
C CYS A 59 22.78 2.48 -20.37
N ASP A 60 22.64 3.69 -20.93
CA ASP A 60 23.73 4.38 -21.66
C ASP A 60 24.31 5.61 -20.92
N SER A 61 24.12 5.69 -19.60
CA SER A 61 24.52 6.85 -18.79
C SER A 61 25.83 6.60 -18.01
N ASP A 62 26.51 7.68 -17.63
CA ASP A 62 27.70 7.62 -16.76
C ASP A 62 27.35 6.94 -15.43
N GLU A 63 27.85 5.71 -15.24
CA GLU A 63 27.55 4.85 -14.10
C GLU A 63 27.84 5.53 -12.75
N LYS A 64 28.91 6.32 -12.65
CA LYS A 64 29.25 7.03 -11.40
C LYS A 64 28.25 8.13 -11.11
N LEU A 65 27.83 8.86 -12.15
CA LEU A 65 26.82 9.89 -12.03
C LEU A 65 25.47 9.28 -11.63
N MET A 66 25.09 8.16 -12.25
CA MET A 66 23.86 7.44 -11.94
C MET A 66 23.82 6.96 -10.49
N GLU A 67 24.92 6.37 -10.01
CA GLU A 67 25.02 5.94 -8.62
C GLU A 67 24.92 7.13 -7.64
N SER A 68 25.53 8.27 -7.97
CA SER A 68 25.41 9.48 -7.15
C SER A 68 23.96 9.99 -7.05
N TYR A 69 23.19 9.93 -8.15
CA TYR A 69 21.78 10.29 -8.14
C TYR A 69 20.91 9.28 -7.39
N LYS A 70 21.21 7.97 -7.49
CA LYS A 70 20.52 6.95 -6.70
C LYS A 70 20.68 7.22 -5.21
N ILE A 71 21.88 7.53 -4.75
CA ILE A 71 22.12 7.88 -3.34
C ILE A 71 21.26 9.07 -2.91
N ILE A 72 21.22 10.14 -3.70
CA ILE A 72 20.40 11.33 -3.40
C ILE A 72 18.92 10.97 -3.28
N ILE A 73 18.36 10.27 -4.28
CA ILE A 73 16.94 9.89 -4.27
C ILE A 73 16.64 8.97 -3.10
N MET A 74 17.51 8.01 -2.81
CA MET A 74 17.33 7.08 -1.69
C MET A 74 17.28 7.82 -0.34
N ASP A 75 18.18 8.77 -0.12
CA ASP A 75 18.21 9.55 1.12
C ASP A 75 16.94 10.41 1.26
N GLU A 76 16.49 11.05 0.19
CA GLU A 76 15.22 11.78 0.18
C GLU A 76 14.01 10.87 0.44
N MET A 77 14.00 9.66 -0.14
CA MET A 77 12.94 8.68 0.08
C MET A 77 12.91 8.22 1.54
N LYS A 78 14.06 7.94 2.15
CA LYS A 78 14.17 7.56 3.57
C LYS A 78 13.71 8.69 4.49
N GLN A 79 14.11 9.92 4.21
CA GLN A 79 13.65 11.09 4.95
C GLN A 79 12.12 11.19 4.89
N HIS A 80 11.55 11.17 3.69
CA HIS A 80 10.11 11.20 3.46
C HIS A 80 9.37 10.05 4.17
N CYS A 81 9.96 8.85 4.14
CA CYS A 81 9.46 7.68 4.86
C CYS A 81 9.38 7.92 6.37
N ASN A 82 10.47 8.37 6.99
CA ASN A 82 10.50 8.63 8.43
C ASN A 82 9.56 9.78 8.84
N GLU A 83 9.47 10.85 8.05
CA GLU A 83 8.50 11.93 8.27
C GLU A 83 7.05 11.44 8.18
N THR A 84 6.77 10.55 7.22
CA THR A 84 5.44 9.93 7.07
C THR A 84 5.09 9.06 8.26
N ILE A 85 6.03 8.24 8.74
CA ILE A 85 5.82 7.39 9.92
C ILE A 85 5.52 8.24 11.16
N ALA A 86 6.29 9.30 11.40
CA ALA A 86 6.04 10.22 12.52
C ALA A 86 4.70 10.96 12.39
N THR A 87 4.24 11.16 11.16
CA THR A 87 2.91 11.73 10.87
C THR A 87 1.80 10.71 11.13
N VAL A 88 2.00 9.45 10.73
CA VAL A 88 1.09 8.33 11.01
C VAL A 88 0.90 8.14 12.51
N ASP A 89 1.98 8.17 13.30
CA ASP A 89 1.91 8.07 14.77
C ASP A 89 0.99 9.14 15.37
N GLN A 90 1.05 10.36 14.85
CA GLN A 90 0.15 11.45 15.24
C GLN A 90 -1.28 11.25 14.75
N LEU A 91 -1.47 10.78 13.51
CA LEU A 91 -2.78 10.50 12.94
C LEU A 91 -3.55 9.43 13.71
N LEU A 92 -2.86 8.41 14.22
CA LEU A 92 -3.45 7.36 15.04
C LEU A 92 -4.10 7.89 16.33
N LEU A 93 -3.65 9.05 16.84
CA LEU A 93 -4.22 9.72 18.01
C LEU A 93 -5.52 10.49 17.71
N VAL A 94 -5.74 10.86 16.44
CA VAL A 94 -6.88 11.69 16.03
C VAL A 94 -7.87 10.94 15.12
N ALA A 95 -7.52 9.78 14.59
CA ALA A 95 -8.44 8.95 13.80
C ALA A 95 -9.61 8.45 14.66
N ASP A 96 -10.85 8.78 14.28
CA ASP A 96 -12.06 8.47 15.06
C ASP A 96 -12.63 7.06 14.82
N ASN A 97 -12.18 6.35 13.79
CA ASN A 97 -12.69 5.03 13.43
C ASN A 97 -11.57 4.02 13.12
N THR A 98 -11.88 2.73 13.28
CA THR A 98 -10.90 1.65 13.09
C THR A 98 -10.40 1.57 11.65
N GLU A 99 -11.27 1.74 10.66
CA GLU A 99 -10.87 1.72 9.24
C GLU A 99 -9.76 2.75 8.95
N SER A 100 -9.88 3.96 9.51
CA SER A 100 -8.91 5.03 9.35
C SER A 100 -7.57 4.70 10.00
N LYS A 101 -7.59 4.05 11.18
CA LYS A 101 -6.38 3.58 11.85
C LYS A 101 -5.69 2.48 11.04
N VAL A 102 -6.45 1.54 10.49
CA VAL A 102 -5.92 0.50 9.60
C VAL A 102 -5.25 1.12 8.37
N ARG A 103 -5.88 2.11 7.73
CA ARG A 103 -5.27 2.86 6.60
C ARG A 103 -3.96 3.56 6.99
N CYS A 104 -3.89 4.12 8.20
CA CYS A 104 -2.67 4.77 8.70
C CYS A 104 -1.53 3.74 8.89
N TRP A 105 -1.81 2.60 9.54
CA TRP A 105 -0.81 1.54 9.71
C TRP A 105 -0.36 0.94 8.38
N LYS A 106 -1.31 0.64 7.47
CA LYS A 106 -1.01 0.18 6.12
C LYS A 106 -0.08 1.15 5.40
N MET A 107 -0.32 2.45 5.52
CA MET A 107 0.50 3.47 4.88
C MET A 107 1.95 3.48 5.40
N ALA A 108 2.16 3.31 6.71
CA ALA A 108 3.51 3.14 7.26
C ALA A 108 4.21 1.89 6.68
N GLY A 109 3.46 0.78 6.55
CA GLY A 109 3.94 -0.43 5.88
C GLY A 109 4.33 -0.19 4.41
N ASP A 110 3.45 0.44 3.62
CA ASP A 110 3.68 0.74 2.20
C ASP A 110 4.97 1.56 1.98
N PHE A 111 5.23 2.52 2.87
CA PHE A 111 6.40 3.38 2.79
C PHE A 111 7.67 2.62 3.17
N CYS A 112 7.65 1.83 4.24
CA CYS A 112 8.76 0.94 4.59
C CYS A 112 9.05 -0.06 3.46
N ARG A 113 8.02 -0.63 2.83
CA ARG A 113 8.16 -1.54 1.69
C ARG A 113 8.78 -0.86 0.47
N ALA A 114 8.39 0.38 0.19
CA ALA A 114 8.96 1.15 -0.91
C ALA A 114 10.48 1.35 -0.73
N ILE A 115 10.94 1.53 0.50
CA ILE A 115 12.38 1.61 0.82
C ILE A 115 13.03 0.23 0.77
N SER A 116 12.44 -0.79 1.41
CA SER A 116 13.07 -2.12 1.51
C SER A 116 13.33 -2.76 0.14
N ARG A 117 12.45 -2.54 -0.84
CA ARG A 117 12.62 -3.04 -2.23
C ARG A 117 13.78 -2.40 -2.99
N ARG A 118 14.26 -1.23 -2.55
CA ARG A 118 15.25 -0.41 -3.27
C ARG A 118 16.58 -0.30 -2.53
N GLU A 119 16.55 -0.47 -1.21
CA GLU A 119 17.73 -0.46 -0.36
C GLU A 119 18.49 -1.79 -0.48
N THR A 120 19.82 -1.74 -0.48
CA THR A 120 20.68 -2.93 -0.53
C THR A 120 21.38 -3.19 0.79
N ARG A 121 21.67 -2.16 1.59
CA ARG A 121 22.48 -2.29 2.83
C ARG A 121 21.65 -2.59 4.07
N ASN A 122 20.50 -1.93 4.21
CA ASN A 122 19.65 -1.98 5.40
C ASN A 122 18.26 -2.57 5.13
N ALA A 123 18.10 -3.32 4.04
CA ALA A 123 16.82 -3.84 3.57
C ALA A 123 16.07 -4.62 4.67
N GLU A 124 16.79 -5.49 5.41
CA GLU A 124 16.20 -6.32 6.47
C GLU A 124 15.52 -5.48 7.56
N SER A 125 16.16 -4.41 8.03
CA SER A 125 15.58 -3.53 9.05
C SER A 125 14.28 -2.87 8.58
N TRP A 126 14.21 -2.46 7.31
CA TRP A 126 13.01 -1.88 6.72
C TRP A 126 11.93 -2.94 6.51
N THR A 127 12.30 -4.15 6.10
CA THR A 127 11.39 -5.29 5.96
C THR A 127 10.78 -5.68 7.31
N THR A 128 11.56 -5.71 8.40
CA THR A 128 11.03 -5.98 9.74
C THR A 128 10.02 -4.92 10.18
N ARG A 129 10.34 -3.63 10.00
CA ARG A 129 9.40 -2.53 10.32
C ARG A 129 8.13 -2.61 9.46
N CYS A 130 8.30 -2.88 8.17
CA CYS A 130 7.20 -3.08 7.23
C CYS A 130 6.25 -4.19 7.70
N LYS A 131 6.81 -5.35 8.06
CA LYS A 131 6.07 -6.50 8.57
C LYS A 131 5.27 -6.14 9.81
N GLN A 132 5.90 -5.49 10.80
CA GLN A 132 5.23 -5.06 12.03
C GLN A 132 4.02 -4.14 11.76
N TYR A 133 4.16 -3.16 10.87
CA TYR A 133 3.07 -2.25 10.52
C TYR A 133 1.93 -2.96 9.79
N TYR A 134 2.22 -3.85 8.84
CA TYR A 134 1.18 -4.60 8.15
C TYR A 134 0.50 -5.63 9.04
N GLU A 135 1.23 -6.35 9.90
CA GLU A 135 0.63 -7.29 10.85
C GLU A 135 -0.30 -6.55 11.83
N THR A 136 0.13 -5.39 12.33
CA THR A 136 -0.74 -4.53 13.18
C THR A 136 -1.99 -4.08 12.42
N ALA A 137 -1.85 -3.65 11.16
CA ALA A 137 -2.98 -3.26 10.33
C ALA A 137 -3.92 -4.45 10.06
N TRP A 138 -3.36 -5.63 9.80
CA TRP A 138 -4.07 -6.85 9.49
C TRP A 138 -4.87 -7.35 10.68
N ASP A 139 -4.24 -7.47 11.85
CA ASP A 139 -4.91 -7.89 13.09
C ASP A 139 -6.06 -6.94 13.44
N MET A 140 -5.86 -5.64 13.29
CA MET A 140 -6.93 -4.65 13.51
C MET A 140 -8.08 -4.79 12.50
N ALA A 141 -7.74 -5.01 11.22
CA ALA A 141 -8.72 -5.15 10.15
C ALA A 141 -9.56 -6.43 10.32
N GLN A 142 -8.92 -7.58 10.52
CA GLN A 142 -9.59 -8.87 10.66
C GLN A 142 -10.61 -8.89 11.81
N ASN A 143 -10.33 -8.18 12.90
CA ASN A 143 -11.20 -8.15 14.06
C ASN A 143 -12.38 -7.16 13.94
N SER A 144 -12.32 -6.22 12.98
CA SER A 144 -13.24 -5.06 12.96
C SER A 144 -13.95 -4.83 11.64
N LEU A 145 -13.48 -5.41 10.54
CA LEU A 145 -13.99 -5.21 9.19
C LEU A 145 -14.50 -6.55 8.64
N CYS A 146 -15.50 -6.49 7.75
CA CYS A 146 -15.97 -7.69 7.06
C CYS A 146 -14.92 -8.17 6.05
N ALA A 147 -14.94 -9.45 5.69
CA ALA A 147 -13.89 -10.03 4.83
C ALA A 147 -13.92 -9.46 3.40
N CYS A 148 -15.07 -8.98 2.93
CA CYS A 148 -15.18 -8.26 1.66
C CYS A 148 -14.88 -6.76 1.74
N ASP A 149 -14.49 -6.24 2.92
CA ASP A 149 -14.17 -4.83 3.08
C ASP A 149 -12.93 -4.44 2.25
N HIS A 150 -13.04 -3.30 1.56
CA HIS A 150 -11.99 -2.80 0.70
C HIS A 150 -10.64 -2.63 1.43
N VAL A 151 -10.65 -2.11 2.65
CA VAL A 151 -9.42 -1.83 3.41
C VAL A 151 -8.78 -3.11 3.90
N LEU A 152 -9.58 -4.07 4.37
CA LEU A 152 -9.06 -5.40 4.76
C LEU A 152 -8.36 -6.06 3.58
N LEU A 153 -8.98 -6.08 2.40
CA LEU A 153 -8.39 -6.65 1.19
C LEU A 153 -7.16 -5.88 0.70
N GLU A 154 -7.15 -4.55 0.82
CA GLU A 154 -5.95 -3.74 0.56
C GLU A 154 -4.77 -4.11 1.47
N VAL A 155 -5.03 -4.39 2.75
CA VAL A 155 -4.00 -4.83 3.70
C VAL A 155 -3.52 -6.24 3.36
N ALA A 156 -4.44 -7.18 3.09
CA ALA A 156 -4.11 -8.53 2.65
C ALA A 156 -3.16 -8.52 1.44
N LEU A 157 -3.53 -7.76 0.40
CA LEU A 157 -2.73 -7.59 -0.81
C LEU A 157 -1.33 -7.06 -0.51
N SER A 158 -1.25 -6.07 0.38
CA SER A 158 0.02 -5.42 0.72
C SER A 158 0.94 -6.35 1.52
N LEU A 159 0.37 -7.11 2.47
CA LEU A 159 1.09 -8.09 3.28
C LEU A 159 1.51 -9.32 2.45
N SER A 160 0.65 -9.85 1.58
CA SER A 160 1.02 -10.93 0.64
C SER A 160 2.18 -10.51 -0.25
N LYS A 161 2.15 -9.29 -0.80
CA LYS A 161 3.25 -8.78 -1.61
C LYS A 161 4.55 -8.62 -0.79
N LEU A 162 4.49 -8.28 0.50
CA LEU A 162 5.67 -8.26 1.36
C LEU A 162 6.27 -9.66 1.55
N TYR A 163 5.42 -10.67 1.80
CA TYR A 163 5.89 -12.06 1.91
C TYR A 163 6.55 -12.53 0.62
N TYR A 164 5.95 -12.20 -0.53
CA TYR A 164 6.52 -12.51 -1.84
C TYR A 164 7.88 -11.84 -2.04
N ASP A 165 7.98 -10.52 -1.80
CA ASP A 165 9.22 -9.75 -1.91
C ASP A 165 10.34 -10.31 -0.99
N SER A 166 9.97 -10.97 0.11
CA SER A 166 10.89 -11.58 1.08
C SER A 166 11.22 -13.05 0.80
N GLY A 167 10.78 -13.60 -0.35
CA GLY A 167 11.00 -15.00 -0.74
C GLY A 167 10.08 -16.03 -0.07
N GLN A 168 9.12 -15.59 0.74
CA GLN A 168 8.11 -16.43 1.40
C GLN A 168 6.90 -16.61 0.45
N VAL A 169 7.15 -17.26 -0.70
CA VAL A 169 6.16 -17.37 -1.78
C VAL A 169 4.95 -18.19 -1.36
N GLN A 170 5.15 -19.26 -0.58
CA GLN A 170 4.05 -20.12 -0.12
C GLN A 170 3.11 -19.34 0.82
N GLU A 171 3.66 -18.58 1.76
CA GLU A 171 2.92 -17.73 2.68
C GLU A 171 2.18 -16.61 1.94
N ALA A 172 2.83 -16.00 0.93
CA ALA A 172 2.23 -14.96 0.10
C ALA A 172 0.99 -15.47 -0.65
N CYS A 173 1.13 -16.62 -1.34
CA CYS A 173 0.04 -17.25 -2.07
C CYS A 173 -1.08 -17.69 -1.14
N LYS A 174 -0.73 -18.33 0.00
CA LYS A 174 -1.72 -18.76 0.98
C LYS A 174 -2.54 -17.59 1.50
N LEU A 175 -1.89 -16.51 1.96
CA LEU A 175 -2.59 -15.34 2.47
C LEU A 175 -3.49 -14.69 1.41
N ALA A 176 -3.00 -14.59 0.17
CA ALA A 176 -3.77 -13.98 -0.92
C ALA A 176 -5.00 -14.84 -1.29
N TYR A 177 -4.84 -16.16 -1.33
CA TYR A 177 -5.92 -17.10 -1.58
C TYR A 177 -6.95 -17.09 -0.46
N ASP A 178 -6.52 -17.22 0.79
CA ASP A 178 -7.41 -17.26 1.97
C ASP A 178 -8.23 -15.97 2.08
N ALA A 179 -7.61 -14.80 1.86
CA ALA A 179 -8.31 -13.51 1.87
C ALA A 179 -9.37 -13.42 0.76
N ARG A 180 -9.08 -13.94 -0.44
CA ARG A 180 -10.05 -13.99 -1.54
C ARG A 180 -11.20 -14.94 -1.26
N VAL A 181 -10.93 -16.15 -0.77
CA VAL A 181 -11.97 -17.12 -0.43
C VAL A 181 -12.90 -16.56 0.65
N ALA A 182 -12.34 -15.96 1.71
CA ALA A 182 -13.12 -15.32 2.77
C ALA A 182 -13.99 -14.17 2.23
N ALA A 183 -13.47 -13.35 1.31
CA ALA A 183 -14.27 -12.28 0.68
C ALA A 183 -15.41 -12.84 -0.18
N ILE A 184 -15.20 -13.92 -0.91
CA ILE A 184 -16.24 -14.60 -1.70
C ILE A 184 -17.36 -15.08 -0.79
N GLU A 185 -17.01 -15.80 0.29
CA GLU A 185 -17.97 -16.29 1.27
C GLU A 185 -18.78 -15.15 1.91
N ASP A 186 -18.10 -14.07 2.29
CA ASP A 186 -18.74 -12.90 2.90
C ASP A 186 -19.68 -12.17 1.91
N ILE A 187 -19.29 -12.04 0.63
CA ILE A 187 -20.16 -11.49 -0.43
C ILE A 187 -21.40 -12.37 -0.65
N PHE A 188 -21.24 -13.69 -0.64
CA PHE A 188 -22.38 -14.61 -0.76
C PHE A 188 -23.34 -14.50 0.43
N ASN A 189 -22.81 -14.36 1.64
CA ASN A 189 -23.60 -14.26 2.87
C ASN A 189 -24.24 -12.88 3.07
N CYS A 190 -23.63 -11.81 2.56
CA CYS A 190 -24.09 -10.42 2.74
C CYS A 190 -24.93 -9.89 1.56
N ARG A 191 -25.55 -10.75 0.72
CA ARG A 191 -26.22 -10.36 -0.53
C ARG A 191 -27.22 -9.19 -0.43
N GLU A 192 -27.89 -8.99 0.72
CA GLU A 192 -28.79 -7.84 0.94
C GLU A 192 -28.08 -6.60 1.51
N ASP A 193 -27.05 -6.77 2.34
CA ASP A 193 -26.32 -5.68 3.02
C ASP A 193 -25.18 -5.08 2.18
N ALA A 194 -24.56 -5.88 1.31
CA ALA A 194 -23.47 -5.46 0.42
C ALA A 194 -23.93 -4.34 -0.55
N LEU A 195 -25.22 -4.37 -0.92
CA LEU A 195 -25.89 -3.35 -1.74
C LEU A 195 -26.00 -1.99 -1.03
N SER A 196 -26.04 -1.96 0.31
CA SER A 196 -26.18 -0.74 1.11
C SER A 196 -24.83 -0.11 1.51
N ARG A 197 -23.76 -0.92 1.63
CA ARG A 197 -22.44 -0.48 2.14
C ARG A 197 -21.49 0.10 1.10
N GLY A 198 -21.99 0.40 -0.11
CA GLY A 198 -21.16 1.01 -1.16
C GLY A 198 -20.18 0.04 -1.80
N ALA A 199 -20.51 -1.26 -1.86
CA ALA A 199 -20.07 -2.06 -3.00
C ALA A 199 -20.48 -1.26 -4.24
N THR A 200 -19.49 -0.81 -5.01
CA THR A 200 -19.65 0.11 -6.14
C THR A 200 -20.87 -0.24 -6.97
N PHE A 201 -21.53 0.79 -7.51
CA PHE A 201 -22.73 0.82 -8.36
C PHE A 201 -22.81 -0.21 -9.52
N CYS A 202 -21.85 -1.13 -9.64
CA CYS A 202 -21.78 -2.27 -10.56
C CYS A 202 -21.72 -3.66 -9.87
N GLY A 203 -22.08 -3.80 -8.58
CA GLY A 203 -22.44 -5.10 -7.95
C GLY A 203 -21.36 -6.21 -7.85
N GLY A 204 -20.08 -5.89 -8.07
CA GLY A 204 -18.97 -6.85 -8.00
C GLY A 204 -18.02 -6.63 -6.82
N PRO A 205 -17.09 -7.57 -6.55
CA PRO A 205 -16.02 -7.43 -5.56
C PRO A 205 -15.20 -6.13 -5.73
N PRO A 206 -14.58 -5.59 -4.67
CA PRO A 206 -13.77 -4.38 -4.76
C PRO A 206 -12.44 -4.62 -5.50
N ALA A 207 -11.81 -3.57 -6.06
CA ALA A 207 -10.58 -3.69 -6.86
C ALA A 207 -9.44 -4.55 -6.23
N PRO A 208 -9.12 -4.44 -4.91
CA PRO A 208 -8.08 -5.25 -4.29
C PRO A 208 -8.37 -6.76 -4.34
N PHE A 209 -9.64 -7.16 -4.47
CA PHE A 209 -10.01 -8.55 -4.72
C PHE A 209 -9.35 -9.03 -6.02
N TYR A 210 -9.58 -8.35 -7.14
CA TYR A 210 -9.02 -8.72 -8.45
C TYR A 210 -7.50 -8.66 -8.46
N ASP A 211 -6.90 -7.66 -7.81
CA ASP A 211 -5.44 -7.54 -7.70
C ASP A 211 -4.81 -8.76 -6.98
N LEU A 212 -5.50 -9.37 -6.01
CA LEU A 212 -5.03 -10.59 -5.34
C LEU A 212 -5.00 -11.79 -6.29
N GLU A 213 -5.94 -11.89 -7.23
CA GLU A 213 -5.95 -12.97 -8.25
C GLU A 213 -4.89 -12.78 -9.30
N GLU A 214 -4.68 -11.53 -9.75
CA GLU A 214 -3.57 -11.24 -10.63
C GLU A 214 -2.23 -11.61 -9.97
N CYS A 215 -2.06 -11.28 -8.68
CA CYS A 215 -0.87 -11.70 -7.93
C CYS A 215 -0.73 -13.23 -7.87
N LEU A 216 -1.80 -13.95 -7.51
CA LEU A 216 -1.79 -15.42 -7.45
C LEU A 216 -1.40 -16.02 -8.81
N ARG A 217 -2.04 -15.57 -9.89
CA ARG A 217 -1.76 -16.01 -11.26
C ARG A 217 -0.28 -15.83 -11.62
N CYS A 218 0.27 -14.64 -11.35
CA CYS A 218 1.66 -14.33 -11.60
C CYS A 218 2.63 -15.15 -10.72
N TRP A 219 2.25 -15.49 -9.49
CA TRP A 219 3.13 -16.20 -8.55
C TRP A 219 3.10 -17.73 -8.72
N THR A 220 2.00 -18.29 -9.20
CA THR A 220 1.84 -19.74 -9.42
C THR A 220 2.22 -20.18 -10.84
N GLY A 221 2.43 -19.23 -11.76
CA GLY A 221 2.78 -19.53 -13.15
C GLY A 221 1.59 -19.98 -13.99
N GLU A 222 0.36 -19.67 -13.57
CA GLU A 222 -0.85 -19.83 -14.38
C GLU A 222 -0.95 -18.71 -15.43
N GLU A 223 0.09 -18.50 -16.23
CA GLU A 223 -0.07 -17.76 -17.47
C GLU A 223 -0.87 -18.63 -18.44
N SER A 224 -1.93 -18.05 -19.01
CA SER A 224 -2.88 -18.66 -19.93
C SER A 224 -2.23 -19.61 -20.96
N ASN A 225 -2.34 -20.92 -20.72
CA ASN A 225 -2.24 -21.98 -21.73
C ASN A 225 -3.45 -21.93 -22.69
N GLU A 226 -3.70 -20.78 -23.32
CA GLU A 226 -4.73 -20.62 -24.36
C GLU A 226 -4.16 -20.63 -25.79
N ASN A 227 -2.88 -21.01 -25.97
CA ASN A 227 -2.25 -21.08 -27.29
C ASN A 227 -1.60 -22.45 -27.61
N GLU A 228 -2.14 -23.56 -27.13
CA GLU A 228 -1.76 -24.90 -27.60
C GLU A 228 -2.99 -25.81 -27.73
N HIS A 229 -3.94 -25.46 -28.59
CA HIS A 229 -4.89 -26.41 -29.20
C HIS A 229 -5.54 -25.82 -30.47
N GLN A 230 -4.73 -25.35 -31.41
CA GLN A 230 -5.08 -25.29 -32.83
C GLN A 230 -3.80 -25.53 -33.61
N ASP A 231 -3.44 -26.80 -33.76
CA ASP A 231 -2.67 -27.35 -34.90
C ASP A 231 -2.37 -28.83 -34.61
N GLU A 232 -3.40 -29.69 -34.60
CA GLU A 232 -3.24 -31.12 -34.90
C GLU A 232 -4.44 -31.61 -35.73
N GLU A 233 -4.13 -31.91 -37.00
CA GLU A 233 -4.85 -32.67 -38.06
C GLU A 233 -6.16 -32.15 -38.68
#